data_AF-A0A1Z5JZ32-F1
#
_entry.id   AF-A0A1Z5JZ32-F1
#
_cell.length_a   1.000
_cell.length_b   1.000
_cell.length_c   1.000
_cell.angle_alpha   90.00
_cell.angle_beta   90.00
_cell.angle_gamma   90.00
#
_symmetry.space_group_name_H-M   'P 1'
#
loop_
_entity.id
_entity.type
_entity.pdbx_description
1 polymer ?
#
loop_
_entity_poly.entity_id
_entity_poly.type
_entity_poly.pdbx_seq_one_letter_code
_entity_poly.pdbx_strand_id
1 'polypeptide(L)'
;MTFTSLSLTLSLIFIFITKIEAHGGLVSPRSRNQVARVQGSEASRQGVPKPEYCWQCLNRNNGVCGKAGSNDYDAWVDSTGKPMPWASEATYQTGQIIQVELEITANHWGHFEFRACPKGRQTNQSCLDQYPLEFVQDISYGMPKDLNYPERGYITGDKSRFVMKFRLPNNLSGSQVLLQWRYITANSCNPPGYKSYFNGSSNADKKVISSQYVNILPDCQLPFSVIGDGVPEQFWNCAEISVGPTSPSAPVAPIPSPVRAPSPVSLPTPVRVPTPVSTPVRAPTPVAAPAKAPVTSPVRAPAISPGASTGCCSHDFKTCINWCGSTKSQCLACRTDVTWLPNGSLQSSTCSARWGACNSRRQKCCAGLVCKRQNAWYSQCTTP
;
A
#
# COMPACT_ATOMS: atom_id res chain seq x y z
N MET A 1 65.24 29.13 -22.66
CA MET A 1 63.84 29.24 -22.23
C MET A 1 63.06 28.14 -22.94
N THR A 2 62.78 27.05 -22.24
CA THR A 2 62.03 25.89 -22.75
C THR A 2 60.59 26.00 -22.27
N PHE A 3 59.65 26.19 -23.20
CA PHE A 3 58.21 26.18 -22.89
C PHE A 3 57.71 24.72 -22.84
N THR A 4 57.35 24.25 -21.66
CA THR A 4 56.62 23.00 -21.45
C THR A 4 55.13 23.24 -21.69
N SER A 5 54.57 22.58 -22.70
CA SER A 5 53.12 22.52 -22.95
C SER A 5 52.45 21.61 -21.92
N LEU A 6 51.50 22.16 -21.16
CA LEU A 6 50.67 21.41 -20.22
C LEU A 6 49.35 21.05 -20.93
N SER A 7 49.26 19.84 -21.48
CA SER A 7 48.00 19.31 -22.01
C SER A 7 47.05 18.96 -20.87
N LEU A 8 45.96 19.72 -20.75
CA LEU A 8 44.86 19.44 -19.83
C LEU A 8 43.88 18.48 -20.51
N THR A 9 43.94 17.18 -20.18
CA THR A 9 42.96 16.19 -20.64
C THR A 9 41.66 16.36 -19.85
N LEU A 10 40.64 16.93 -20.48
CA LEU A 10 39.29 17.03 -19.93
C LEU A 10 38.60 15.66 -20.05
N SER A 11 38.65 14.85 -18.99
CA SER A 11 37.87 13.61 -18.90
C SER A 11 36.37 13.94 -18.85
N LEU A 12 35.68 13.76 -19.97
CA LEU A 12 34.21 13.72 -20.04
C LEU A 12 33.70 12.53 -19.21
N ILE A 13 33.32 12.81 -17.97
CA ILE A 13 32.51 11.90 -17.14
C ILE A 13 31.12 11.87 -17.80
N PHE A 14 30.87 10.87 -18.64
CA PHE A 14 29.52 10.50 -19.04
C PHE A 14 28.78 9.97 -17.80
N ILE A 15 28.09 10.87 -17.10
CA ILE A 15 27.09 10.49 -16.11
C ILE A 15 25.97 9.82 -16.91
N PHE A 16 25.93 8.48 -16.89
CA PHE A 16 24.77 7.73 -17.32
C PHE A 16 23.61 8.13 -16.40
N ILE A 17 22.77 9.07 -16.84
CA ILE A 17 21.49 9.35 -16.19
C ILE A 17 20.64 8.10 -16.42
N THR A 18 20.69 7.15 -15.49
CA THR A 18 19.71 6.08 -15.43
C THR A 18 18.36 6.75 -15.23
N LYS A 19 17.50 6.71 -16.25
CA LYS A 19 16.11 7.14 -16.08
C LYS A 19 15.52 6.28 -14.98
N ILE A 20 15.25 6.89 -13.82
CA ILE A 20 14.49 6.23 -12.77
C ILE A 20 13.06 6.19 -13.34
N GLU A 21 12.54 4.99 -13.54
CA GLU A 21 11.16 4.73 -13.94
C GLU A 21 10.33 4.48 -12.68
N ALA A 22 9.10 4.98 -12.66
CA ALA A 22 8.15 4.65 -11.63
C ALA A 22 7.80 3.18 -11.78
N HIS A 23 7.20 2.61 -10.75
CA HIS A 23 6.83 1.22 -10.80
C HIS A 23 5.64 0.99 -9.90
N GLY A 24 4.65 0.28 -10.42
CA GLY A 24 3.53 -0.18 -9.63
C GLY A 24 2.50 -0.96 -10.42
N GLY A 25 1.55 -1.54 -9.70
CA GLY A 25 0.46 -2.29 -10.29
C GLY A 25 -0.76 -2.40 -9.39
N LEU A 26 -1.89 -2.68 -10.01
CA LEU A 26 -3.15 -3.00 -9.34
C LEU A 26 -3.08 -4.43 -8.77
N VAL A 27 -3.18 -4.54 -7.44
CA VAL A 27 -3.11 -5.81 -6.71
C VAL A 27 -4.49 -6.39 -6.45
N SER A 28 -5.49 -5.55 -6.16
CA SER A 28 -6.88 -5.97 -5.94
C SER A 28 -7.87 -4.97 -6.55
N PRO A 29 -8.86 -5.42 -7.36
CA PRO A 29 -8.94 -6.77 -7.95
C PRO A 29 -7.67 -7.08 -8.75
N ARG A 30 -7.24 -8.34 -8.79
CA ARG A 30 -5.95 -8.68 -9.41
C ARG A 30 -5.97 -8.28 -10.88
N SER A 31 -4.99 -7.51 -11.31
CA SER A 31 -4.77 -7.26 -12.72
C SER A 31 -4.21 -8.50 -13.43
N ARG A 32 -4.32 -8.53 -14.75
CA ARG A 32 -3.75 -9.59 -15.60
C ARG A 32 -2.24 -9.78 -15.33
N ASN A 33 -1.47 -8.69 -15.19
CA ASN A 33 -0.06 -8.75 -14.81
C ASN A 33 0.17 -9.25 -13.38
N GLN A 34 -0.72 -8.95 -12.43
CA GLN A 34 -0.67 -9.54 -11.10
C GLN A 34 -1.04 -11.04 -11.11
N VAL A 35 -1.98 -11.46 -11.95
CA VAL A 35 -2.27 -12.89 -12.19
C VAL A 35 -1.04 -13.59 -12.78
N ALA A 36 -0.39 -12.98 -13.77
CA ALA A 36 0.86 -13.49 -14.35
C ALA A 36 2.02 -13.56 -13.34
N ARG A 37 2.16 -12.55 -12.45
CA ARG A 37 3.13 -12.54 -11.35
C ARG A 37 2.95 -13.71 -10.40
N VAL A 38 1.71 -14.00 -10.01
CA VAL A 38 1.39 -14.95 -8.93
C VAL A 38 1.18 -16.37 -9.45
N GLN A 39 0.63 -16.53 -10.65
CA GLN A 39 0.18 -17.81 -11.19
C GLN A 39 0.90 -18.21 -12.48
N GLY A 40 1.76 -17.36 -13.03
CA GLY A 40 2.46 -17.66 -14.27
C GLY A 40 3.36 -18.88 -14.17
N SER A 41 3.55 -19.57 -15.29
CA SER A 41 4.30 -20.82 -15.36
C SER A 41 5.28 -20.79 -16.53
N GLU A 42 6.55 -21.13 -16.26
CA GLU A 42 7.57 -21.35 -17.31
C GLU A 42 7.24 -22.58 -18.17
N ALA A 43 6.54 -23.57 -17.60
CA ALA A 43 6.04 -24.69 -18.37
C ALA A 43 4.81 -24.28 -19.19
N SER A 44 4.79 -24.68 -20.45
CA SER A 44 3.65 -24.51 -21.36
C SER A 44 2.42 -25.22 -20.82
N ARG A 45 1.39 -24.43 -20.46
CA ARG A 45 0.15 -24.88 -19.81
C ARG A 45 -1.03 -24.05 -20.32
N GLN A 46 -2.07 -24.74 -20.79
CA GLN A 46 -3.29 -24.07 -21.24
C GLN A 46 -3.99 -23.39 -20.06
N GLY A 47 -4.49 -22.16 -20.28
CA GLY A 47 -5.19 -21.37 -19.26
C GLY A 47 -4.31 -20.84 -18.12
N VAL A 48 -2.99 -20.92 -18.24
CA VAL A 48 -2.03 -20.37 -17.28
C VAL A 48 -1.09 -19.41 -18.02
N PRO A 49 -0.97 -18.14 -17.59
CA PRO A 49 -0.15 -17.15 -18.29
C PRO A 49 1.35 -17.47 -18.20
N LYS A 50 2.15 -16.79 -19.01
CA LYS A 50 3.60 -16.75 -18.80
C LYS A 50 3.91 -15.98 -17.50
N PRO A 51 5.03 -16.27 -16.82
CA PRO A 51 5.45 -15.49 -15.66
C PRO A 51 5.69 -14.02 -16.02
N GLU A 52 5.35 -13.15 -15.08
CA GLU A 52 5.66 -11.73 -15.17
C GLU A 52 6.55 -11.32 -14.00
N TYR A 53 7.83 -11.06 -14.31
CA TYR A 53 8.83 -10.66 -13.34
C TYR A 53 8.85 -9.14 -13.13
N CYS A 54 8.39 -8.37 -14.12
CA CYS A 54 8.32 -6.91 -14.12
C CYS A 54 6.85 -6.46 -14.14
N TRP A 55 6.02 -7.07 -13.28
CA TRP A 55 4.57 -6.82 -13.23
C TRP A 55 4.25 -5.36 -12.89
N GLN A 56 5.20 -4.65 -12.29
CA GLN A 56 5.13 -3.25 -11.92
C GLN A 56 5.62 -2.29 -13.04
N CYS A 57 6.03 -2.81 -14.20
CA CYS A 57 6.78 -2.07 -15.24
C CYS A 57 5.98 -1.79 -16.51
N LEU A 58 4.64 -1.86 -16.48
CA LEU A 58 3.79 -1.73 -17.66
C LEU A 58 3.66 -0.26 -18.11
N ASN A 59 4.79 0.40 -18.38
CA ASN A 59 4.88 1.80 -18.80
C ASN A 59 4.88 1.99 -20.33
N ARG A 60 4.62 0.90 -21.07
CA ARG A 60 4.33 0.92 -22.49
C ARG A 60 2.97 0.32 -22.74
N ASN A 61 2.34 0.76 -23.82
CA ASN A 61 0.96 0.38 -24.12
C ASN A 61 0.76 0.15 -25.62
N ASN A 62 0.08 -0.96 -25.95
CA ASN A 62 -0.31 -1.33 -27.31
C ASN A 62 -1.84 -1.26 -27.51
N GLY A 63 -2.59 -0.99 -26.44
CA GLY A 63 -4.04 -0.95 -26.45
C GLY A 63 -4.56 -0.24 -25.20
N VAL A 64 -5.04 -1.01 -24.23
CA VAL A 64 -5.63 -0.49 -22.99
C VAL A 64 -5.05 -1.13 -21.73
N CYS A 65 -4.31 -2.24 -21.82
CA CYS A 65 -3.88 -3.02 -20.65
C CYS A 65 -2.39 -2.95 -20.35
N GLY A 66 -1.61 -2.30 -21.20
CA GLY A 66 -0.17 -2.15 -21.02
C GLY A 66 0.62 -3.42 -21.38
N LYS A 67 1.94 -3.25 -21.44
CA LYS A 67 2.89 -4.33 -21.74
C LYS A 67 4.21 -4.16 -21.00
N ALA A 68 4.86 -5.28 -20.71
CA ALA A 68 6.21 -5.33 -20.15
C ALA A 68 7.05 -6.33 -20.96
N GLY A 69 8.12 -5.83 -21.60
CA GLY A 69 8.92 -6.64 -22.52
C GLY A 69 8.07 -7.27 -23.64
N SER A 70 8.06 -8.61 -23.68
CA SER A 70 7.29 -9.40 -24.65
C SER A 70 5.86 -9.74 -24.18
N ASN A 71 5.51 -9.49 -22.91
CA ASN A 71 4.17 -9.74 -22.39
C ASN A 71 3.26 -8.56 -22.71
N ASP A 72 2.23 -8.82 -23.53
CA ASP A 72 1.20 -7.87 -23.90
C ASP A 72 -0.14 -8.26 -23.25
N TYR A 73 -0.64 -7.40 -22.37
CA TYR A 73 -1.82 -7.69 -21.57
C TYR A 73 -3.13 -7.32 -22.26
N ASP A 74 -3.09 -6.73 -23.46
CA ASP A 74 -4.25 -6.61 -24.34
C ASP A 74 -4.54 -7.96 -25.03
N ALA A 75 -3.50 -8.63 -25.54
CA ALA A 75 -3.62 -9.97 -26.11
C ALA A 75 -4.09 -11.00 -25.07
N TRP A 76 -3.52 -10.91 -23.86
CA TRP A 76 -3.85 -11.75 -22.70
C TRP A 76 -3.99 -13.24 -23.03
N VAL A 77 -2.83 -13.85 -23.29
CA VAL A 77 -2.67 -15.24 -23.70
C VAL A 77 -2.04 -16.09 -22.60
N ASP A 78 -2.36 -17.38 -22.61
CA ASP A 78 -1.70 -18.38 -21.80
C ASP A 78 -0.28 -18.67 -22.33
N SER A 79 0.47 -19.47 -21.57
CA SER A 79 1.83 -19.88 -21.89
C SER A 79 1.94 -20.74 -23.16
N THR A 80 0.82 -21.23 -23.71
CA THR A 80 0.74 -21.92 -25.01
C THR A 80 0.48 -20.96 -26.18
N GLY A 81 0.20 -19.68 -25.90
CA GLY A 81 -0.15 -18.66 -26.89
C GLY A 81 -1.65 -18.59 -27.23
N LYS A 82 -2.51 -19.36 -26.54
CA LYS A 82 -3.97 -19.28 -26.71
C LYS A 82 -4.55 -18.19 -25.81
N PRO A 83 -5.66 -17.53 -26.18
CA PRO A 83 -6.31 -16.57 -25.28
C PRO A 83 -6.62 -17.18 -23.92
N MET A 84 -6.28 -16.48 -22.83
CA MET A 84 -6.66 -16.87 -21.48
C MET A 84 -8.18 -17.02 -21.36
N PRO A 85 -8.72 -18.00 -20.63
CA PRO A 85 -10.13 -18.00 -20.25
C PRO A 85 -10.46 -16.71 -19.50
N TRP A 86 -11.64 -16.15 -19.76
CA TRP A 86 -12.11 -15.02 -18.97
C TRP A 86 -12.36 -15.47 -17.53
N ALA A 87 -11.78 -14.78 -16.55
CA ALA A 87 -11.92 -15.09 -15.13
C ALA A 87 -12.07 -13.79 -14.34
N SER A 88 -13.28 -13.53 -13.84
CA SER A 88 -13.53 -12.35 -13.02
C SER A 88 -12.84 -12.46 -11.66
N GLU A 89 -11.94 -11.52 -11.39
CA GLU A 89 -11.17 -11.37 -10.15
C GLU A 89 -11.99 -10.72 -9.03
N ALA A 90 -13.14 -10.14 -9.36
CA ALA A 90 -14.15 -9.68 -8.42
C ALA A 90 -15.54 -9.58 -9.08
N THR A 91 -16.57 -9.62 -8.25
CA THR A 91 -17.97 -9.39 -8.63
C THR A 91 -18.51 -8.23 -7.82
N TYR A 92 -19.08 -7.24 -8.51
CA TYR A 92 -19.63 -6.03 -7.92
C TYR A 92 -21.07 -5.78 -8.37
N GLN A 93 -21.71 -4.81 -7.73
CA GLN A 93 -22.99 -4.26 -8.16
C GLN A 93 -22.79 -2.93 -8.88
N THR A 94 -23.68 -2.60 -9.80
CA THR A 94 -23.76 -1.28 -10.41
C THR A 94 -23.82 -0.18 -9.35
N GLY A 95 -23.04 0.89 -9.52
CA GLY A 95 -22.96 2.00 -8.56
C GLY A 95 -22.17 1.72 -7.27
N GLN A 96 -21.68 0.49 -7.08
CA GLN A 96 -20.99 0.11 -5.84
C GLN A 96 -19.69 0.91 -5.64
N ILE A 97 -19.44 1.31 -4.40
CA ILE A 97 -18.13 1.80 -3.96
C ILE A 97 -17.25 0.58 -3.72
N ILE A 98 -16.23 0.41 -4.56
CA ILE A 98 -15.26 -0.67 -4.49
C ILE A 98 -13.99 -0.20 -3.80
N GLN A 99 -13.33 -1.10 -3.08
CA GLN A 99 -11.97 -0.89 -2.58
C GLN A 99 -10.99 -1.45 -3.59
N VAL A 100 -9.97 -0.66 -3.94
CA VAL A 100 -8.84 -1.08 -4.77
C VAL A 100 -7.57 -1.06 -3.94
N GLU A 101 -6.67 -1.99 -4.22
CA GLU A 101 -5.36 -2.07 -3.57
C GLU A 101 -4.27 -2.02 -4.64
N LEU A 102 -3.32 -1.11 -4.45
CA LEU A 102 -2.20 -0.91 -5.35
C LEU A 102 -0.88 -1.10 -4.61
N GLU A 103 0.10 -1.62 -5.32
CA GLU A 103 1.49 -1.67 -4.84
C GLU A 103 2.35 -0.84 -5.78
N ILE A 104 2.98 0.20 -5.24
CA ILE A 104 3.87 1.14 -5.93
C ILE A 104 5.28 0.93 -5.37
N THR A 105 6.18 0.37 -6.17
CA THR A 105 7.55 0.05 -5.74
C THR A 105 8.53 1.18 -6.02
N ALA A 106 8.18 2.12 -6.91
CA ALA A 106 8.88 3.38 -7.11
C ALA A 106 7.86 4.51 -7.28
N ASN A 107 7.70 5.34 -6.23
CA ASN A 107 6.71 6.41 -6.18
C ASN A 107 7.24 7.68 -6.87
N HIS A 108 6.60 8.07 -7.97
CA HIS A 108 6.92 9.26 -8.77
C HIS A 108 5.82 10.33 -8.67
N TRP A 109 5.05 10.28 -7.58
CA TRP A 109 3.88 11.10 -7.35
C TRP A 109 2.87 10.98 -8.50
N GLY A 110 1.85 11.83 -8.52
CA GLY A 110 0.82 11.75 -9.55
C GLY A 110 -0.52 11.30 -8.99
N HIS A 111 -1.24 10.51 -9.78
CA HIS A 111 -2.57 10.04 -9.42
C HIS A 111 -2.93 8.75 -10.15
N PHE A 112 -3.89 8.02 -9.58
CA PHE A 112 -4.53 6.88 -10.19
C PHE A 112 -5.88 7.29 -10.78
N GLU A 113 -6.18 6.74 -11.94
CA GLU A 113 -7.51 6.77 -12.54
C GLU A 113 -7.97 5.35 -12.81
N PHE A 114 -9.28 5.13 -12.71
CA PHE A 114 -9.91 3.87 -13.07
C PHE A 114 -11.01 4.10 -14.10
N ARG A 115 -11.07 3.21 -15.09
CA ARG A 115 -12.12 3.19 -16.12
C ARG A 115 -12.59 1.76 -16.30
N ALA A 116 -13.83 1.59 -16.74
CA ALA A 116 -14.38 0.27 -17.00
C ALA A 116 -15.00 0.16 -18.40
N CYS A 117 -15.14 -1.04 -18.92
CA CYS A 117 -15.87 -1.26 -20.16
C CYS A 117 -16.58 -2.61 -20.13
N PRO A 118 -17.90 -2.66 -20.39
CA PRO A 118 -18.68 -3.91 -20.37
C PRO A 118 -18.55 -4.73 -21.66
N LYS A 119 -17.50 -4.52 -22.47
CA LYS A 119 -17.27 -5.23 -23.74
C LYS A 119 -16.21 -6.32 -23.63
N GLY A 120 -15.79 -6.69 -22.42
CA GLY A 120 -14.80 -7.74 -22.18
C GLY A 120 -13.55 -7.58 -23.06
N ARG A 121 -13.26 -8.59 -23.89
CA ARG A 121 -12.12 -8.60 -24.82
C ARG A 121 -12.23 -7.61 -25.99
N GLN A 122 -13.41 -7.06 -26.26
CA GLN A 122 -13.63 -6.03 -27.30
C GLN A 122 -13.49 -4.61 -26.74
N THR A 123 -12.94 -4.46 -25.53
CA THR A 123 -12.69 -3.16 -24.92
C THR A 123 -11.70 -2.34 -25.74
N ASN A 124 -11.99 -1.05 -25.89
CA ASN A 124 -11.09 -0.06 -26.46
C ASN A 124 -11.17 1.23 -25.62
N GLN A 125 -10.27 2.18 -25.87
CA GLN A 125 -10.20 3.41 -25.08
C GLN A 125 -11.51 4.21 -25.12
N SER A 126 -12.17 4.29 -26.29
CA SER A 126 -13.46 4.97 -26.42
C SER A 126 -14.58 4.35 -25.55
N CYS A 127 -14.55 3.04 -25.33
CA CYS A 127 -15.45 2.40 -24.38
C CYS A 127 -15.09 2.76 -22.94
N LEU A 128 -13.81 2.68 -22.57
CA LEU A 128 -13.33 3.01 -21.22
C LEU A 128 -13.67 4.45 -20.83
N ASP A 129 -13.51 5.39 -21.75
CA ASP A 129 -13.76 6.81 -21.53
C ASP A 129 -15.25 7.13 -21.26
N GLN A 130 -16.17 6.20 -21.55
CA GLN A 130 -17.60 6.34 -21.22
C GLN A 130 -17.92 5.94 -19.77
N TYR A 131 -17.02 5.24 -19.09
CA TYR A 131 -17.25 4.72 -17.73
C TYR A 131 -16.05 5.01 -16.80
N PRO A 132 -15.69 6.29 -16.58
CA PRO A 132 -14.73 6.64 -15.55
C PRO A 132 -15.30 6.33 -14.17
N LEU A 133 -14.49 5.74 -13.31
CA LEU A 133 -14.85 5.58 -11.90
C LEU A 133 -14.59 6.90 -11.17
N GLU A 134 -15.45 7.18 -10.19
CA GLU A 134 -15.32 8.36 -9.34
C GLU A 134 -14.47 8.00 -8.11
N PHE A 135 -13.44 8.78 -7.79
CA PHE A 135 -12.70 8.65 -6.54
C PHE A 135 -13.60 9.05 -5.36
N VAL A 136 -13.57 8.23 -4.30
CA VAL A 136 -14.39 8.42 -3.09
C VAL A 136 -13.52 8.74 -1.88
N GLN A 137 -12.47 7.95 -1.64
CA GLN A 137 -11.68 8.07 -0.42
C GLN A 137 -10.31 7.41 -0.59
N ASP A 138 -9.26 8.08 -0.12
CA ASP A 138 -7.97 7.44 0.12
C ASP A 138 -7.91 6.96 1.57
N ILE A 139 -7.80 5.64 1.75
CA ILE A 139 -7.73 4.99 3.06
C ILE A 139 -6.30 5.02 3.60
N SER A 140 -5.30 5.03 2.71
CA SER A 140 -3.89 4.96 3.09
C SER A 140 -3.36 6.26 3.66
N TYR A 141 -3.71 7.41 3.05
CA TYR A 141 -3.18 8.72 3.45
C TYR A 141 -4.23 9.79 3.71
N GLY A 142 -5.51 9.52 3.44
CA GLY A 142 -6.57 10.52 3.61
C GLY A 142 -6.49 11.65 2.59
N MET A 143 -5.89 11.40 1.43
CA MET A 143 -5.87 12.39 0.34
C MET A 143 -7.28 12.87 0.00
N PRO A 144 -7.51 14.20 0.01
CA PRO A 144 -8.83 14.74 -0.24
C PRO A 144 -9.22 14.57 -1.70
N LYS A 145 -10.52 14.42 -1.95
CA LYS A 145 -11.03 14.38 -3.30
C LYS A 145 -10.83 15.72 -4.01
N ASP A 146 -10.44 15.66 -5.27
CA ASP A 146 -10.44 16.82 -6.16
C ASP A 146 -11.82 16.99 -6.79
N LEU A 147 -12.44 18.14 -6.58
CA LEU A 147 -13.78 18.43 -7.12
C LEU A 147 -13.76 18.77 -8.61
N ASN A 148 -12.62 19.23 -9.14
CA ASN A 148 -12.46 19.55 -10.56
C ASN A 148 -12.08 18.31 -11.39
N TYR A 149 -11.44 17.32 -10.74
CA TYR A 149 -11.02 16.05 -11.33
C TYR A 149 -11.45 14.88 -10.42
N PRO A 150 -12.77 14.62 -10.30
CA PRO A 150 -13.34 13.68 -9.34
C PRO A 150 -12.96 12.21 -9.60
N GLU A 151 -12.34 11.89 -10.73
CA GLU A 151 -11.84 10.58 -11.11
C GLU A 151 -10.46 10.24 -10.51
N ARG A 152 -9.79 11.21 -9.87
CA ARG A 152 -8.38 11.08 -9.46
C ARG A 152 -8.19 10.71 -7.98
N GLY A 153 -7.51 9.61 -7.75
CA GLY A 153 -6.91 9.27 -6.45
C GLY A 153 -5.44 9.65 -6.41
N TYR A 154 -5.09 10.74 -5.73
CA TYR A 154 -3.72 11.23 -5.67
C TYR A 154 -2.82 10.34 -4.80
N ILE A 155 -1.60 10.10 -5.27
CA ILE A 155 -0.58 9.35 -4.53
C ILE A 155 0.26 10.31 -3.67
N THR A 156 0.55 9.89 -2.45
CA THR A 156 1.42 10.61 -1.54
C THR A 156 2.19 9.71 -0.58
N GLY A 157 3.14 10.30 0.15
CA GLY A 157 3.93 9.65 1.19
C GLY A 157 4.92 8.60 0.67
N ASP A 158 5.45 7.85 1.63
CA ASP A 158 6.55 6.89 1.49
C ASP A 158 6.10 5.41 1.49
N LYS A 159 4.80 5.13 1.58
CA LYS A 159 4.25 3.77 1.54
C LYS A 159 4.35 3.25 0.13
N SER A 160 4.62 1.97 0.04
CA SER A 160 4.53 1.20 -1.19
C SER A 160 3.14 0.62 -1.45
N ARG A 161 2.19 0.78 -0.52
CA ARG A 161 0.83 0.24 -0.65
C ARG A 161 -0.25 1.30 -0.47
N PHE A 162 -1.16 1.35 -1.43
CA PHE A 162 -2.26 2.31 -1.47
C PHE A 162 -3.58 1.56 -1.47
N VAL A 163 -4.45 1.89 -0.52
CA VAL A 163 -5.81 1.40 -0.46
C VAL A 163 -6.73 2.59 -0.69
N MET A 164 -7.53 2.52 -1.73
CA MET A 164 -8.43 3.60 -2.12
C MET A 164 -9.82 3.06 -2.42
N LYS A 165 -10.82 3.93 -2.35
CA LYS A 165 -12.19 3.63 -2.71
C LYS A 165 -12.60 4.42 -3.94
N PHE A 166 -13.20 3.72 -4.89
CA PHE A 166 -13.75 4.29 -6.12
C PHE A 166 -15.19 3.82 -6.31
N ARG A 167 -16.05 4.65 -6.88
CA ARG A 167 -17.44 4.29 -7.20
C ARG A 167 -17.53 3.86 -8.66
N LEU A 168 -18.12 2.70 -8.89
CA LEU A 168 -18.49 2.24 -10.24
C LEU A 168 -19.60 3.12 -10.82
N PRO A 169 -19.61 3.38 -12.14
CA PRO A 169 -20.71 4.09 -12.78
C PRO A 169 -22.07 3.39 -12.59
N ASN A 170 -23.12 4.18 -12.41
CA ASN A 170 -24.49 3.68 -12.20
C ASN A 170 -25.12 3.06 -13.45
N ASN A 171 -24.48 3.19 -14.62
CA ASN A 171 -24.90 2.61 -15.88
C ASN A 171 -23.96 1.47 -16.36
N LEU A 172 -23.03 1.02 -15.51
CA LEU A 172 -22.12 -0.08 -15.82
C LEU A 172 -22.70 -1.41 -15.32
N SER A 173 -22.89 -2.36 -16.24
CA SER A 173 -23.28 -3.74 -15.93
C SER A 173 -22.78 -4.70 -17.00
N GLY A 174 -22.41 -5.93 -16.61
CA GLY A 174 -22.00 -6.97 -17.54
C GLY A 174 -21.27 -8.13 -16.84
N SER A 175 -21.35 -9.32 -17.43
CA SER A 175 -20.60 -10.50 -16.95
C SER A 175 -19.11 -10.46 -17.32
N GLN A 176 -18.74 -9.68 -18.34
CA GLN A 176 -17.36 -9.45 -18.77
C GLN A 176 -17.06 -7.96 -18.82
N VAL A 177 -16.64 -7.41 -17.69
CA VAL A 177 -16.24 -6.00 -17.58
C VAL A 177 -14.72 -5.93 -17.40
N LEU A 178 -14.06 -5.17 -18.28
CA LEU A 178 -12.63 -4.90 -18.16
C LEU A 178 -12.44 -3.61 -17.36
N LEU A 179 -11.76 -3.69 -16.23
CA LEU A 179 -11.38 -2.55 -15.39
C LEU A 179 -9.94 -2.14 -15.73
N GLN A 180 -9.74 -0.96 -16.29
CA GLN A 180 -8.43 -0.37 -16.52
C GLN A 180 -8.03 0.47 -15.30
N TRP A 181 -6.84 0.20 -14.77
CA TRP A 181 -6.11 1.11 -13.91
C TRP A 181 -5.07 1.85 -14.75
N ARG A 182 -5.01 3.18 -14.59
CA ARG A 182 -3.95 4.02 -15.14
C ARG A 182 -3.28 4.80 -14.02
N TYR A 183 -1.95 4.78 -14.01
CA TYR A 183 -1.15 5.66 -13.15
C TYR A 183 -0.45 6.68 -14.01
N ILE A 184 -0.68 7.97 -13.73
CA ILE A 184 -0.06 9.09 -14.42
C ILE A 184 0.86 9.77 -13.40
N THR A 185 2.17 9.78 -13.66
CA THR A 185 3.14 10.36 -12.73
C THR A 185 3.14 11.88 -12.76
N ALA A 186 3.76 12.52 -11.77
CA ALA A 186 3.84 13.99 -11.69
C ALA A 186 5.19 14.51 -11.16
N ASN A 187 6.28 13.79 -11.46
CA ASN A 187 7.63 14.20 -11.09
C ASN A 187 8.39 14.95 -12.22
N SER A 188 7.86 14.95 -13.44
CA SER A 188 8.49 15.59 -14.62
C SER A 188 7.71 16.80 -15.14
N CYS A 189 6.39 16.79 -14.95
CA CYS A 189 5.48 17.88 -15.31
C CYS A 189 4.20 17.74 -14.49
N ASN A 190 3.41 18.81 -14.43
CA ASN A 190 2.13 18.84 -13.73
C ASN A 190 0.99 18.46 -14.69
N PRO A 191 0.24 17.37 -14.42
CA PRO A 191 -1.01 17.12 -15.11
C PRO A 191 -2.00 18.28 -14.93
N PRO A 192 -2.99 18.44 -15.83
CA PRO A 192 -3.98 19.52 -15.73
C PRO A 192 -4.63 19.60 -14.35
N GLY A 193 -4.72 20.80 -13.77
CA GLY A 193 -5.36 21.03 -12.47
C GLY A 193 -4.46 20.89 -11.23
N TYR A 194 -3.25 20.32 -11.38
CA TYR A 194 -2.36 20.04 -10.23
C TYR A 194 -2.02 21.28 -9.40
N LYS A 195 -1.64 22.38 -10.04
CA LYS A 195 -1.36 23.65 -9.34
C LYS A 195 -2.54 24.13 -8.53
N SER A 196 -3.77 24.03 -9.06
CA SER A 196 -4.98 24.42 -8.34
C SER A 196 -5.24 23.54 -7.13
N TYR A 197 -5.17 22.22 -7.31
CA TYR A 197 -5.42 21.25 -6.25
C TYR A 197 -4.37 21.34 -5.12
N PHE A 198 -3.08 21.40 -5.45
CA PHE A 198 -2.01 21.38 -4.44
C PHE A 198 -1.70 22.75 -3.81
N ASN A 199 -2.01 23.87 -4.48
CA ASN A 199 -1.88 25.21 -3.90
C ASN A 199 -3.17 25.71 -3.22
N GLY A 200 -4.30 25.01 -3.42
CA GLY A 200 -5.58 25.36 -2.81
C GLY A 200 -5.56 25.29 -1.28
N SER A 201 -6.21 26.26 -0.62
CA SER A 201 -6.18 26.49 0.83
C SER A 201 -6.93 25.44 1.67
N SER A 202 -7.62 24.48 1.05
CA SER A 202 -8.44 23.46 1.73
C SER A 202 -7.68 22.17 2.09
N ASN A 203 -6.44 22.00 1.62
CA ASN A 203 -5.65 20.80 1.88
C ASN A 203 -4.73 21.05 3.08
N ALA A 204 -5.31 21.03 4.28
CA ALA A 204 -4.62 21.33 5.54
C ALA A 204 -3.42 20.41 5.84
N ASP A 205 -3.33 19.24 5.19
CA ASP A 205 -2.21 18.31 5.33
C ASP A 205 -1.20 18.50 4.20
N LYS A 206 -0.33 19.51 4.36
CA LYS A 206 0.78 19.89 3.47
C LYS A 206 1.90 18.83 3.30
N LYS A 207 1.63 17.54 3.53
CA LYS A 207 2.64 16.47 3.45
C LYS A 207 2.84 15.90 2.04
N VAL A 208 2.14 16.43 1.05
CA VAL A 208 1.58 15.56 0.02
C VAL A 208 2.37 15.50 -1.29
N ILE A 209 2.75 16.65 -1.78
CA ILE A 209 3.84 16.99 -2.70
C ILE A 209 4.13 18.38 -2.17
N SER A 210 5.38 18.74 -1.85
CA SER A 210 5.58 20.11 -1.37
C SER A 210 5.00 21.04 -2.44
N SER A 211 4.15 22.00 -2.07
CA SER A 211 3.60 22.95 -3.04
C SER A 211 4.71 23.60 -3.87
N GLN A 212 5.92 23.67 -3.31
CA GLN A 212 7.16 24.05 -3.99
C GLN A 212 7.46 23.16 -5.22
N TYR A 213 7.36 21.83 -5.13
CA TYR A 213 7.56 20.92 -6.26
C TYR A 213 6.56 21.15 -7.40
N VAL A 214 5.26 21.34 -7.07
CA VAL A 214 4.24 21.63 -8.09
C VAL A 214 4.47 23.00 -8.74
N ASN A 215 5.05 23.96 -8.03
CA ASN A 215 5.31 25.29 -8.57
C ASN A 215 6.57 25.40 -9.43
N ILE A 216 7.52 24.47 -9.33
CA ILE A 216 8.74 24.45 -10.15
C ILE A 216 8.59 23.63 -11.44
N LEU A 217 7.70 22.64 -11.47
CA LEU A 217 7.51 21.79 -12.64
C LEU A 217 6.68 22.51 -13.72
N PRO A 218 7.02 22.33 -15.01
CA PRO A 218 6.18 22.82 -16.10
C PRO A 218 4.85 22.06 -16.13
N ASP A 219 3.85 22.62 -16.82
CA ASP A 219 2.62 21.89 -17.09
C ASP A 219 2.88 20.81 -18.15
N CYS A 220 2.22 19.66 -18.02
CA CYS A 220 2.40 18.58 -18.98
C CYS A 220 1.82 18.96 -20.35
N GLN A 221 2.53 18.55 -21.41
CA GLN A 221 2.01 18.67 -22.77
C GLN A 221 0.87 17.68 -22.99
N LEU A 222 -0.21 18.16 -23.61
CA LEU A 222 -1.36 17.35 -24.01
C LEU A 222 -1.39 17.17 -25.53
N PRO A 223 -2.00 16.08 -26.03
CA PRO A 223 -2.51 14.94 -25.26
C PRO A 223 -1.37 14.10 -24.66
N PHE A 224 -1.64 13.40 -23.56
CA PHE A 224 -0.70 12.40 -23.06
C PHE A 224 -0.47 11.30 -24.09
N SER A 225 0.74 10.74 -24.09
CA SER A 225 1.04 9.58 -24.93
C SER A 225 0.08 8.42 -24.65
N VAL A 226 -0.46 7.84 -25.72
CA VAL A 226 -1.29 6.64 -25.67
C VAL A 226 -0.46 5.35 -25.65
N ILE A 227 0.83 5.43 -25.97
CA ILE A 227 1.77 4.29 -25.98
C ILE A 227 2.73 4.30 -24.79
N GLY A 228 2.71 5.36 -23.96
CA GLY A 228 3.54 5.50 -22.77
C GLY A 228 4.96 5.99 -23.02
N ASP A 229 5.21 6.64 -24.16
CA ASP A 229 6.46 7.36 -24.40
C ASP A 229 6.40 8.81 -23.86
N GLY A 230 7.57 9.38 -23.60
CA GLY A 230 7.69 10.76 -23.13
C GLY A 230 7.36 10.97 -21.65
N VAL A 231 6.85 12.16 -21.34
CA VAL A 231 6.47 12.60 -19.99
C VAL A 231 5.03 13.15 -20.00
N PRO A 232 4.25 13.00 -18.91
CA PRO A 232 4.60 12.24 -17.71
C PRO A 232 4.71 10.74 -18.03
N GLU A 233 5.40 10.00 -17.17
CA GLU A 233 5.41 8.55 -17.29
C GLU A 233 4.03 8.01 -16.92
N GLN A 234 3.63 6.92 -17.54
CA GLN A 234 2.29 6.36 -17.41
C GLN A 234 2.35 4.86 -17.34
N PHE A 235 1.43 4.24 -16.60
CA PHE A 235 1.32 2.79 -16.45
C PHE A 235 -0.12 2.35 -16.64
N TRP A 236 -0.29 1.17 -17.24
CA TRP A 236 -1.61 0.58 -17.49
C TRP A 236 -1.65 -0.83 -16.95
N ASN A 237 -2.73 -1.18 -16.24
CA ASN A 237 -3.08 -2.57 -15.94
C ASN A 237 -4.56 -2.76 -16.25
N CYS A 238 -4.96 -3.99 -16.56
CA CYS A 238 -6.37 -4.37 -16.63
C CYS A 238 -6.70 -5.49 -15.65
N ALA A 239 -7.86 -5.43 -15.01
CA ALA A 239 -8.46 -6.53 -14.26
C ALA A 239 -9.77 -6.97 -14.92
N GLU A 240 -10.04 -8.27 -14.92
CA GLU A 240 -11.31 -8.81 -15.37
C GLU A 240 -12.26 -8.85 -14.17
N ILE A 241 -13.44 -8.23 -14.28
CA ILE A 241 -14.44 -8.19 -13.22
C ILE A 241 -15.83 -8.50 -13.80
N SER A 242 -16.81 -8.70 -12.93
CA SER A 242 -18.22 -8.74 -13.31
C SER A 242 -19.01 -7.73 -12.51
N VAL A 243 -20.02 -7.13 -13.14
CA VAL A 243 -20.88 -6.11 -12.51
C VAL A 243 -22.34 -6.50 -12.75
N GLY A 244 -22.97 -7.00 -11.69
CA GLY A 244 -24.40 -7.32 -11.69
C GLY A 244 -25.27 -6.08 -11.46
N PRO A 245 -26.57 -6.16 -11.77
CA PRO A 245 -27.51 -5.11 -11.41
C PRO A 245 -27.50 -4.89 -9.90
N THR A 246 -27.72 -3.66 -9.46
CA THR A 246 -28.03 -3.38 -8.05
C THR A 246 -29.25 -4.23 -7.70
N SER A 247 -29.08 -5.22 -6.82
CA SER A 247 -30.26 -5.91 -6.30
C SER A 247 -31.09 -4.83 -5.60
N PRO A 248 -32.40 -4.68 -5.90
CA PRO A 248 -33.23 -3.85 -5.05
C PRO A 248 -33.01 -4.37 -3.65
N SER A 249 -32.52 -3.51 -2.77
CA SER A 249 -32.43 -3.82 -1.35
C SER A 249 -33.79 -4.41 -0.99
N ALA A 250 -33.84 -5.69 -0.63
CA ALA A 250 -35.08 -6.28 -0.16
C ALA A 250 -35.64 -5.29 0.88
N PRO A 251 -36.91 -4.89 0.80
CA PRO A 251 -37.47 -3.98 1.78
C PRO A 251 -37.10 -4.54 3.14
N VAL A 252 -36.38 -3.75 3.94
CA VAL A 252 -36.02 -4.13 5.30
C VAL A 252 -37.30 -4.63 5.93
N ALA A 253 -37.37 -5.93 6.19
CA ALA A 253 -38.55 -6.50 6.81
C ALA A 253 -38.81 -5.68 8.08
N PRO A 254 -40.06 -5.22 8.32
CA PRO A 254 -40.34 -4.43 9.50
C PRO A 254 -39.83 -5.21 10.71
N ILE A 255 -38.99 -4.55 11.49
CA ILE A 255 -38.46 -5.09 12.75
C ILE A 255 -39.68 -5.59 13.54
N PRO A 256 -39.78 -6.90 13.86
CA PRO A 256 -40.89 -7.36 14.68
C PRO A 256 -40.83 -6.60 16.01
N SER A 257 -41.99 -6.09 16.41
CA SER A 257 -42.17 -5.33 17.66
C SER A 257 -41.53 -6.08 18.83
N PRO A 258 -40.96 -5.36 19.82
CA PRO A 258 -40.29 -6.00 20.95
C PRO A 258 -41.26 -6.97 21.64
N VAL A 259 -40.91 -8.26 21.62
CA VAL A 259 -41.64 -9.29 22.35
C VAL A 259 -41.60 -8.93 23.82
N ARG A 260 -42.79 -8.86 24.41
CA ARG A 260 -43.03 -8.55 25.82
C ARG A 260 -42.15 -9.44 26.70
N ALA A 261 -41.41 -8.80 27.62
CA ALA A 261 -40.60 -9.49 28.62
C ALA A 261 -41.45 -10.51 29.41
N PRO A 262 -40.96 -11.75 29.64
CA PRO A 262 -41.64 -12.70 30.49
C PRO A 262 -41.61 -12.25 31.95
N SER A 263 -42.71 -12.51 32.66
CA SER A 263 -42.88 -12.26 34.10
C SER A 263 -41.84 -13.02 34.94
N PRO A 264 -41.45 -12.49 36.12
CA PRO A 264 -40.43 -13.10 36.96
C PRO A 264 -40.91 -14.43 37.55
N VAL A 265 -40.09 -15.47 37.41
CA VAL A 265 -40.25 -16.76 38.08
C VAL A 265 -39.63 -16.68 39.48
N SER A 266 -40.37 -17.12 40.48
CA SER A 266 -39.99 -17.16 41.89
C SER A 266 -38.74 -18.01 42.15
N LEU A 267 -37.80 -17.48 42.96
CA LEU A 267 -36.58 -18.18 43.39
C LEU A 267 -36.90 -19.44 44.24
N PRO A 268 -36.12 -20.52 44.11
CA PRO A 268 -36.02 -21.56 45.13
C PRO A 268 -34.99 -21.21 46.22
N THR A 269 -35.26 -21.74 47.40
CA THR A 269 -34.59 -21.60 48.70
C THR A 269 -33.09 -21.99 48.66
N PRO A 270 -32.19 -21.35 49.45
CA PRO A 270 -30.76 -21.62 49.37
C PRO A 270 -30.38 -22.92 50.12
N VAL A 271 -29.59 -23.76 49.45
CA VAL A 271 -28.90 -24.91 50.06
C VAL A 271 -27.57 -24.44 50.67
N ARG A 272 -27.30 -24.90 51.89
CA ARG A 272 -26.13 -24.55 52.72
C ARG A 272 -24.85 -25.16 52.15
N VAL A 273 -23.87 -24.32 51.80
CA VAL A 273 -22.52 -24.73 51.38
C VAL A 273 -21.58 -24.77 52.61
N PRO A 274 -20.68 -25.77 52.76
CA PRO A 274 -19.76 -25.84 53.88
C PRO A 274 -18.62 -24.82 53.75
N THR A 275 -18.21 -24.29 54.90
CA THR A 275 -17.11 -23.36 55.13
C THR A 275 -15.75 -23.89 54.67
N PRO A 276 -14.92 -23.10 53.96
CA PRO A 276 -13.51 -23.40 53.74
C PRO A 276 -12.64 -22.96 54.92
N VAL A 277 -11.67 -23.82 55.22
CA VAL A 277 -10.64 -23.71 56.26
C VAL A 277 -9.64 -22.60 55.91
N SER A 278 -9.34 -21.73 56.87
CA SER A 278 -8.35 -20.65 56.78
C SER A 278 -6.93 -21.16 57.02
N THR A 279 -6.00 -20.89 56.10
CA THR A 279 -4.56 -20.87 56.37
C THR A 279 -4.06 -19.41 56.40
N PRO A 280 -3.15 -19.04 57.33
CA PRO A 280 -2.75 -17.65 57.51
C PRO A 280 -1.61 -17.28 56.55
N VAL A 281 -1.85 -16.31 55.67
CA VAL A 281 -0.79 -15.66 54.89
C VAL A 281 -0.40 -14.35 55.58
N ARG A 282 0.89 -14.24 55.87
CA ARG A 282 1.56 -13.16 56.60
C ARG A 282 1.51 -11.84 55.82
N ALA A 283 1.19 -10.76 56.54
CA ALA A 283 1.09 -9.40 56.02
C ALA A 283 2.46 -8.83 55.59
N PRO A 284 2.55 -8.08 54.47
CA PRO A 284 3.64 -7.15 54.22
C PRO A 284 3.34 -5.78 54.85
N THR A 285 4.41 -5.18 55.38
CA THR A 285 4.50 -3.85 55.99
C THR A 285 4.14 -2.69 55.05
N PRO A 286 3.68 -1.53 55.56
CA PRO A 286 3.35 -0.37 54.74
C PRO A 286 4.61 0.38 54.31
N VAL A 287 4.75 0.64 53.01
CA VAL A 287 5.75 1.58 52.46
C VAL A 287 5.09 2.93 52.25
N ALA A 288 5.77 3.98 52.72
CA ALA A 288 5.34 5.36 52.74
C ALA A 288 5.01 5.96 51.36
N ALA A 289 4.07 6.92 51.36
CA ALA A 289 3.60 7.66 50.19
C ALA A 289 4.72 8.51 49.55
N PRO A 290 4.79 8.65 48.21
CA PRO A 290 5.70 9.59 47.57
C PRO A 290 5.13 11.00 47.57
N ALA A 291 6.00 11.95 47.89
CA ALA A 291 5.77 13.38 47.91
C ALA A 291 5.56 13.98 46.50
N LYS A 292 4.87 15.14 46.46
CA LYS A 292 4.61 15.97 45.28
C LYS A 292 5.90 16.32 44.53
N ALA A 293 5.87 16.20 43.20
CA ALA A 293 6.96 16.59 42.31
C ALA A 293 7.11 18.13 42.22
N PRO A 294 8.35 18.66 42.07
CA PRO A 294 8.60 20.08 41.86
C PRO A 294 8.46 20.48 40.39
N VAL A 295 8.01 21.72 40.17
CA VAL A 295 7.91 22.39 38.88
C VAL A 295 9.27 23.00 38.54
N THR A 296 9.82 22.70 37.35
CA THR A 296 10.99 23.42 36.81
C THR A 296 10.75 23.91 35.39
N SER A 297 11.08 25.18 35.18
CA SER A 297 11.03 25.97 33.95
C SER A 297 11.88 25.39 32.79
N PRO A 298 11.62 25.79 31.53
CA PRO A 298 12.24 25.16 30.37
C PRO A 298 13.69 25.61 30.16
N VAL A 299 14.63 24.65 30.15
CA VAL A 299 16.04 24.86 29.81
C VAL A 299 16.26 24.60 28.32
N ARG A 300 17.02 25.51 27.71
CA ARG A 300 17.40 25.58 26.29
C ARG A 300 18.13 24.31 25.81
N ALA A 301 17.83 23.88 24.59
CA ALA A 301 18.41 22.70 23.93
C ALA A 301 19.95 22.79 23.79
N PRO A 302 20.71 21.70 24.03
CA PRO A 302 22.13 21.64 23.73
C PRO A 302 22.38 21.25 22.26
N ALA A 303 23.42 21.86 21.69
CA ALA A 303 23.96 21.55 20.37
C ALA A 303 24.62 20.16 20.33
N ILE A 304 24.45 19.45 19.20
CA ILE A 304 24.97 18.10 18.96
C ILE A 304 26.30 18.18 18.20
N SER A 305 27.30 17.45 18.69
CA SER A 305 28.45 16.95 17.92
C SER A 305 28.56 15.42 18.05
N PRO A 306 29.20 14.72 17.10
CA PRO A 306 28.81 13.37 16.68
C PRO A 306 29.59 12.25 17.38
N GLY A 307 28.92 11.13 17.63
CA GLY A 307 29.54 9.81 17.81
C GLY A 307 29.35 9.13 19.16
N ALA A 308 28.18 8.51 19.39
CA ALA A 308 28.01 7.34 20.25
C ALA A 308 26.62 6.71 20.01
N SER A 309 26.58 5.43 19.68
CA SER A 309 25.39 4.64 19.34
C SER A 309 24.33 4.65 20.44
N THR A 310 23.19 5.30 20.18
CA THR A 310 22.02 5.28 21.04
C THR A 310 21.10 4.13 20.63
N GLY A 311 20.76 3.26 21.59
CA GLY A 311 19.75 2.23 21.37
C GLY A 311 18.41 2.82 20.89
N CYS A 312 17.59 2.01 20.23
CA CYS A 312 16.33 2.45 19.65
C CYS A 312 15.22 1.42 19.82
N CYS A 313 13.97 1.86 19.71
CA CYS A 313 12.84 0.93 19.64
C CYS A 313 12.75 0.32 18.24
N SER A 314 12.25 -0.91 18.13
CA SER A 314 12.10 -1.63 16.87
C SER A 314 10.84 -2.49 16.89
N HIS A 315 10.09 -2.49 15.79
CA HIS A 315 8.89 -3.33 15.64
C HIS A 315 9.19 -4.68 14.96
N ASP A 316 10.22 -4.68 14.11
CA ASP A 316 10.65 -5.84 13.33
C ASP A 316 11.91 -6.51 13.90
N PHE A 317 12.40 -6.06 15.06
CA PHE A 317 13.62 -6.53 15.73
C PHE A 317 14.89 -6.30 14.89
N LYS A 318 14.86 -5.40 13.90
CA LYS A 318 16.01 -5.08 13.05
C LYS A 318 16.15 -3.58 12.79
N THR A 319 15.08 -2.89 12.43
CA THR A 319 15.08 -1.47 12.08
C THR A 319 14.56 -0.61 13.23
N CYS A 320 15.19 0.55 13.44
CA CYS A 320 14.71 1.52 14.42
C CYS A 320 13.39 2.15 13.96
N ILE A 321 12.45 2.29 14.88
CA ILE A 321 11.22 3.07 14.73
C ILE A 321 11.30 4.34 15.57
N ASN A 322 10.62 5.39 15.13
CA ASN A 322 10.60 6.70 15.80
C ASN A 322 9.27 7.03 16.51
N TRP A 323 8.26 6.15 16.37
CA TRP A 323 6.92 6.38 16.91
C TRP A 323 6.71 5.77 18.32
N CYS A 324 7.72 5.13 18.89
CA CYS A 324 7.59 4.32 20.11
C CYS A 324 8.62 4.72 21.18
N GLY A 325 8.73 6.03 21.42
CA GLY A 325 9.66 6.62 22.38
C GLY A 325 11.13 6.51 22.00
N SER A 326 11.98 7.22 22.74
CA SER A 326 13.44 7.27 22.52
C SER A 326 14.24 6.59 23.63
N THR A 327 13.56 5.97 24.60
CA THR A 327 14.18 5.24 25.72
C THR A 327 13.63 3.81 25.79
N LYS A 328 14.41 2.89 26.39
CA LYS A 328 14.00 1.49 26.59
C LYS A 328 12.66 1.38 27.31
N SER A 329 12.45 2.18 28.36
CA SER A 329 11.20 2.16 29.13
C SER A 329 9.99 2.59 28.28
N GLN A 330 10.13 3.66 27.49
CA GLN A 330 9.05 4.12 26.61
C GLN A 330 8.76 3.12 25.48
N CYS A 331 9.80 2.50 24.91
CA CYS A 331 9.64 1.46 23.90
C CYS A 331 8.85 0.27 24.42
N LEU A 332 9.24 -0.28 25.58
CA LEU A 332 8.58 -1.45 26.16
C LEU A 332 7.17 -1.15 26.69
N ALA A 333 6.87 0.12 27.03
CA ALA A 333 5.54 0.55 27.44
C ALA A 333 4.61 0.90 26.26
N CYS A 334 5.16 1.11 25.06
CA CYS A 334 4.42 1.66 23.93
C CYS A 334 3.55 0.60 23.25
N ARG A 335 4.05 -0.62 23.01
CA ARG A 335 3.26 -1.78 22.58
C ARG A 335 3.86 -3.09 23.08
N THR A 336 3.05 -4.14 23.11
CA THR A 336 3.48 -5.49 23.49
C THR A 336 4.31 -6.19 22.41
N ASP A 337 4.34 -5.67 21.19
CA ASP A 337 4.92 -6.31 20.01
C ASP A 337 6.13 -5.56 19.42
N VAL A 338 6.73 -4.66 20.20
CA VAL A 338 7.98 -3.97 19.91
C VAL A 338 9.10 -4.45 20.84
N THR A 339 10.35 -4.18 20.47
CA THR A 339 11.54 -4.50 21.26
C THR A 339 12.53 -3.34 21.29
N TRP A 340 13.39 -3.31 22.29
CA TRP A 340 14.49 -2.35 22.38
C TRP A 340 15.78 -2.95 21.82
N LEU A 341 16.35 -2.30 20.80
CA LEU A 341 17.66 -2.62 20.25
C LEU A 341 18.72 -1.77 20.99
N PRO A 342 19.53 -2.34 21.89
CA PRO A 342 20.44 -1.57 22.75
C PRO A 342 21.54 -0.84 21.98
N ASN A 343 21.90 -1.34 20.79
CA ASN A 343 22.97 -0.79 19.95
C ASN A 343 22.43 -0.10 18.68
N GLY A 344 21.13 0.17 18.61
CA GLY A 344 20.48 0.79 17.44
C GLY A 344 20.15 -0.22 16.33
N SER A 345 19.97 0.31 15.12
CA SER A 345 19.50 -0.45 13.96
C SER A 345 20.48 -1.55 13.56
N LEU A 346 19.97 -2.76 13.33
CA LEU A 346 20.72 -3.91 12.84
C LEU A 346 20.64 -4.02 11.30
N GLN A 347 20.42 -2.92 10.57
CA GLN A 347 20.32 -2.93 9.10
C GLN A 347 21.52 -3.57 8.40
N SER A 348 22.73 -3.38 8.95
CA SER A 348 23.96 -3.99 8.45
C SER A 348 24.11 -5.48 8.79
N SER A 349 23.24 -6.04 9.64
CA SER A 349 23.26 -7.45 10.02
C SER A 349 22.61 -8.34 8.96
N THR A 350 23.09 -9.57 8.84
CA THR A 350 22.56 -10.61 7.94
C THR A 350 21.34 -11.34 8.49
N CYS A 351 20.89 -11.03 9.71
CA CYS A 351 19.70 -11.64 10.29
C CYS A 351 18.40 -11.18 9.61
N SER A 352 17.41 -12.07 9.56
CA SER A 352 16.06 -11.76 9.05
C SER A 352 15.24 -11.06 10.12
N ALA A 353 14.65 -9.91 9.76
CA ALA A 353 13.71 -9.19 10.59
C ALA A 353 12.41 -10.00 10.81
N ARG A 354 11.56 -9.56 11.74
CA ARG A 354 10.21 -10.11 11.93
C ARG A 354 9.48 -10.07 10.60
N TRP A 355 8.71 -11.13 10.34
CA TRP A 355 8.05 -11.40 9.06
C TRP A 355 8.97 -11.73 7.88
N GLY A 356 10.28 -11.64 8.04
CA GLY A 356 11.25 -12.11 7.05
C GLY A 356 11.25 -13.64 6.94
N ALA A 357 11.56 -14.14 5.76
CA ALA A 357 11.79 -15.56 5.53
C ALA A 357 12.97 -16.07 6.37
N CYS A 358 12.86 -17.30 6.88
CA CYS A 358 13.92 -17.93 7.65
C CYS A 358 14.05 -19.42 7.33
N ASN A 359 15.24 -19.96 7.58
CA ASN A 359 15.51 -21.39 7.47
C ASN A 359 16.64 -21.79 8.43
N SER A 360 16.75 -23.09 8.73
CA SER A 360 17.70 -23.63 9.71
C SER A 360 19.17 -23.57 9.30
N ARG A 361 19.53 -23.07 8.10
CA ARG A 361 20.91 -23.13 7.56
C ARG A 361 21.53 -21.78 7.18
N ARG A 362 20.79 -20.84 6.56
CA ARG A 362 21.33 -19.59 5.99
C ARG A 362 20.59 -18.32 6.39
N GLN A 363 19.31 -18.39 6.75
CA GLN A 363 18.49 -17.21 7.10
C GLN A 363 18.05 -17.30 8.55
N LYS A 364 18.91 -16.86 9.46
CA LYS A 364 18.64 -16.83 10.91
C LYS A 364 17.85 -15.57 11.26
N CYS A 365 16.86 -15.70 12.14
CA CYS A 365 16.11 -14.55 12.64
C CYS A 365 16.95 -13.65 13.53
N CYS A 366 16.64 -12.36 13.56
CA CYS A 366 17.27 -11.41 14.48
C CYS A 366 16.97 -11.79 15.94
N ALA A 367 17.86 -11.38 16.86
CA ALA A 367 17.76 -11.75 18.27
C ALA A 367 16.39 -11.35 18.86
N GLY A 368 15.76 -12.26 19.60
CA GLY A 368 14.40 -12.09 20.12
C GLY A 368 13.29 -12.63 19.20
N LEU A 369 13.65 -13.17 18.03
CA LEU A 369 12.72 -13.87 17.13
C LEU A 369 13.09 -15.35 16.97
N VAL A 370 12.08 -16.15 16.67
CA VAL A 370 12.19 -17.58 16.35
C VAL A 370 11.68 -17.84 14.94
N CYS A 371 12.32 -18.78 14.25
CA CYS A 371 11.89 -19.22 12.94
C CYS A 371 10.73 -20.22 13.08
N LYS A 372 9.50 -19.80 12.75
CA LYS A 372 8.32 -20.67 12.81
C LYS A 372 7.88 -21.08 11.41
N ARG A 373 7.63 -22.38 11.23
CA ARG A 373 7.09 -22.93 9.99
C ARG A 373 5.64 -22.50 9.82
N GLN A 374 5.34 -21.78 8.73
CA GLN A 374 3.99 -21.33 8.40
C GLN A 374 3.25 -22.35 7.54
N ASN A 375 3.97 -23.02 6.63
CA ASN A 375 3.46 -24.12 5.83
C ASN A 375 4.61 -25.05 5.40
N ALA A 376 4.32 -26.05 4.56
CA ALA A 376 5.30 -27.04 4.12
C ALA A 376 6.55 -26.46 3.44
N TRP A 377 6.46 -25.25 2.86
CA TRP A 377 7.50 -24.65 2.02
C TRP A 377 8.03 -23.30 2.54
N TYR A 378 7.41 -22.74 3.58
CA TYR A 378 7.73 -21.42 4.09
C TYR A 378 7.82 -21.38 5.62
N SER A 379 8.90 -20.77 6.12
CA SER A 379 9.08 -20.43 7.53
C SER A 379 9.41 -18.95 7.65
N GLN A 380 8.93 -18.35 8.73
CA GLN A 380 8.98 -16.90 8.96
C GLN A 380 9.49 -16.58 10.36
N CYS A 381 10.25 -15.48 10.49
CA CYS A 381 10.67 -14.96 11.77
C CYS A 381 9.50 -14.33 12.52
N THR A 382 9.24 -14.83 13.72
CA THR A 382 8.13 -14.41 14.58
C THR A 382 8.60 -14.28 16.01
N THR A 383 7.87 -13.58 16.85
CA THR A 383 8.14 -13.59 18.30
C THR A 383 7.90 -15.00 18.87
N PRO A 384 8.66 -15.41 19.91
CA PRO A 384 8.54 -16.71 20.58
C PRO A 384 7.10 -17.16 20.84
#